data_AF-A0A133P1H7-F1
#
_entry.id   AF-A0A133P1H7-F1
#
_cell.length_a   1.000
_cell.length_b   1.000
_cell.length_c   1.000
_cell.angle_alpha   90.00
_cell.angle_beta   90.00
_cell.angle_gamma   90.00
#
_symmetry.space_group_name_H-M   'P 1'
#
loop_
_entity.id
_entity.type
_entity.pdbx_description
1 polymer ?
#
loop_
_entity_poly.entity_id
_entity_poly.type
_entity_poly.pdbx_seq_one_letter_code
_entity_poly.pdbx_strand_id
1 'polypeptide(L)'
;MYNRNSACNARGSRALWQKVIAPRSDIKEDAVALTAEDKKNIINEYATHEGDTGSPEVQVALLSKRIADLTEHLKEHKHDHHSRRGLLLMVGDRRRLLDYLKRVDINRYRSLIERLGLRR
;
A
#
# COMPACT_ATOMS: atom_id res chain seq x y z
N MET A 1 -23.90 47.84 -9.35
CA MET A 1 -24.50 46.86 -10.27
C MET A 1 -23.85 47.02 -11.63
N TYR A 2 -23.01 46.10 -12.09
CA TYR A 2 -22.87 45.80 -13.52
C TYR A 2 -22.31 44.39 -13.70
N ASN A 3 -23.18 43.55 -14.27
CA ASN A 3 -22.89 42.26 -14.86
C ASN A 3 -22.73 42.49 -16.37
N ARG A 4 -21.69 41.90 -16.99
CA ARG A 4 -21.80 41.09 -18.23
C ARG A 4 -20.43 40.73 -18.82
N ASN A 5 -20.27 39.42 -19.01
CA ASN A 5 -19.53 38.73 -20.07
C ASN A 5 -18.88 39.60 -21.15
N SER A 6 -17.56 39.45 -21.27
CA SER A 6 -16.83 39.58 -22.53
C SER A 6 -15.83 38.43 -22.62
N ALA A 7 -16.19 37.40 -23.38
CA ALA A 7 -15.26 36.39 -23.83
C ALA A 7 -14.19 37.06 -24.70
N CYS A 8 -12.94 37.04 -24.24
CA CYS A 8 -11.79 37.40 -25.08
C CYS A 8 -10.97 36.14 -25.35
N ASN A 9 -11.06 35.68 -26.59
CA ASN A 9 -10.35 34.54 -27.15
C ASN A 9 -8.86 34.90 -27.33
N ALA A 10 -8.04 34.61 -26.32
CA ALA A 10 -6.58 34.70 -26.42
C ALA A 10 -6.00 33.30 -26.69
N ARG A 11 -5.83 33.02 -27.98
CA ARG A 11 -4.93 31.99 -28.49
C ARG A 11 -3.52 32.26 -27.95
N GLY A 12 -2.88 31.23 -27.39
CA GLY A 12 -1.43 31.24 -27.14
C GLY A 12 -1.02 31.31 -25.68
N SER A 13 -1.12 30.18 -24.96
CA SER A 13 -0.20 29.80 -23.87
C SER A 13 -0.50 28.39 -23.33
N ARG A 14 -0.96 27.45 -24.18
CA ARG A 14 -1.23 26.08 -23.72
C ARG A 14 0.05 25.33 -23.32
N ALA A 15 1.21 25.74 -23.84
CA ALA A 15 2.51 25.09 -23.62
C ALA A 15 3.19 25.45 -22.28
N LEU A 16 2.75 26.50 -21.58
CA LEU A 16 3.36 26.89 -20.29
C LEU A 16 2.70 26.19 -19.09
N TRP A 17 1.42 25.83 -19.20
CA TRP A 17 0.71 25.09 -18.16
C TRP A 17 1.12 23.60 -18.08
N GLN A 18 1.67 23.03 -19.16
CA GLN A 18 2.21 21.66 -19.14
C GLN A 18 3.56 21.56 -18.37
N LYS A 19 4.35 22.63 -18.26
CA LYS A 19 5.66 22.59 -17.61
C LYS A 19 5.62 22.70 -16.08
N VAL A 20 4.54 23.25 -15.52
CA VAL A 20 4.39 23.45 -14.06
C VAL A 20 3.73 22.23 -13.39
N ILE A 21 3.04 21.38 -14.18
CA ILE A 21 2.38 20.14 -13.74
C ILE A 21 3.15 18.90 -14.26
N ALA A 22 4.43 19.05 -14.61
CA ALA A 22 5.26 17.89 -14.87
C ALA A 22 5.64 17.25 -13.53
N PRO A 23 5.44 15.93 -13.33
CA PRO A 23 5.94 15.27 -12.13
C PRO A 23 7.44 15.52 -12.05
N ARG A 24 7.89 16.00 -10.91
CA ARG A 24 9.28 16.36 -10.66
C ARG A 24 10.12 15.09 -10.82
N SER A 25 10.94 15.02 -11.87
CA SER A 25 11.73 13.84 -12.29
C SER A 25 12.70 13.31 -11.24
N ASP A 26 12.94 14.09 -10.19
CA ASP A 26 14.00 13.86 -9.21
C ASP A 26 13.46 13.28 -7.89
N ILE A 27 12.15 13.07 -7.78
CA ILE A 27 11.57 12.30 -6.68
C ILE A 27 11.79 10.84 -7.03
N LYS A 28 12.78 10.22 -6.38
CA LYS A 28 12.95 8.76 -6.39
C LYS A 28 11.62 8.16 -5.95
N GLU A 29 10.92 7.49 -6.87
CA GLU A 29 9.70 6.74 -6.58
C GLU A 29 9.93 5.92 -5.30
N ASP A 30 9.13 6.21 -4.28
CA ASP A 30 9.43 5.88 -2.90
C ASP A 30 9.56 4.35 -2.74
N ALA A 31 10.77 3.87 -2.47
CA ALA A 31 11.12 2.45 -2.35
C ALA A 31 10.36 1.68 -1.23
N VAL A 32 9.51 2.35 -0.46
CA VAL A 32 8.67 1.77 0.60
C VAL A 32 7.25 1.45 0.10
N ALA A 33 6.84 1.99 -1.05
CA ALA A 33 5.52 1.74 -1.62
C ALA A 33 5.53 0.45 -2.44
N LEU A 34 4.72 -0.54 -2.05
CA LEU A 34 4.48 -1.71 -2.91
C LEU A 34 4.02 -1.25 -4.29
N THR A 35 4.68 -1.76 -5.33
CA THR A 35 4.31 -1.52 -6.72
C THR A 35 2.89 -2.00 -6.97
N ALA A 36 2.22 -1.42 -7.97
CA ALA A 36 0.86 -1.84 -8.33
C ALA A 36 0.83 -3.30 -8.81
N GLU A 37 1.93 -3.79 -9.38
CA GLU A 37 2.09 -5.15 -9.88
C GLU A 37 2.22 -6.14 -8.72
N ASP A 38 3.09 -5.86 -7.74
CA ASP A 38 3.27 -6.72 -6.57
C ASP A 38 1.97 -6.89 -5.78
N LYS A 39 1.19 -5.81 -5.63
CA LYS A 39 -0.13 -5.87 -4.98
C LYS A 39 -1.07 -6.80 -5.72
N LYS A 40 -1.15 -6.71 -7.05
CA LYS A 40 -2.03 -7.57 -7.85
C LYS A 40 -1.61 -9.02 -7.77
N ASN A 41 -0.30 -9.30 -7.82
CA ASN A 41 0.23 -10.65 -7.70
C ASN A 41 -0.14 -11.28 -6.35
N ILE A 42 0.04 -10.54 -5.25
CA ILE A 42 -0.33 -10.99 -3.90
C ILE A 42 -1.85 -11.20 -3.79
N ILE A 43 -2.66 -10.30 -4.34
CA ILE A 43 -4.12 -10.46 -4.32
C ILE A 43 -4.51 -11.74 -5.06
N ASN A 44 -4.00 -11.95 -6.28
CA ASN A 44 -4.34 -13.13 -7.08
C ASN A 44 -3.91 -14.45 -6.43
N GLU A 45 -2.78 -14.45 -5.71
CA GLU A 45 -2.25 -15.66 -5.07
C GLU A 45 -3.02 -16.08 -3.80
N TYR A 46 -3.52 -15.10 -3.05
CA TYR A 46 -4.16 -15.30 -1.74
C TYR A 46 -5.68 -15.08 -1.74
N ALA A 47 -6.25 -14.64 -2.87
CA ALA A 47 -7.69 -14.47 -3.03
C ALA A 47 -8.43 -15.81 -2.87
N THR A 48 -9.55 -15.78 -2.14
CA THR A 48 -10.42 -16.94 -1.98
C THR A 48 -11.39 -17.11 -3.14
N HIS A 49 -11.74 -16.01 -3.80
CA HIS A 49 -12.57 -15.96 -4.99
C HIS A 49 -12.09 -14.86 -5.94
N GLU A 50 -12.50 -14.90 -7.20
CA GLU A 50 -12.19 -13.84 -8.15
C GLU A 50 -12.77 -12.49 -7.65
N GLY A 51 -11.94 -11.45 -7.63
CA GLY A 51 -12.30 -10.12 -7.13
C GLY A 51 -12.23 -9.93 -5.61
N ASP A 52 -11.77 -10.93 -4.86
CA ASP A 52 -11.54 -10.80 -3.41
C ASP A 52 -10.35 -9.88 -3.12
N THR A 53 -10.63 -8.66 -2.66
CA THR A 53 -9.61 -7.68 -2.25
C THR A 53 -9.57 -7.47 -0.74
N GLY A 54 -10.53 -8.06 -0.01
CA GLY A 54 -10.84 -7.71 1.37
C GLY A 54 -10.69 -8.86 2.36
N SER A 55 -10.48 -10.08 1.90
CA SER A 55 -10.35 -11.22 2.81
C SER A 55 -9.17 -11.08 3.79
N PRO A 56 -9.31 -11.68 4.99
CA PRO A 56 -8.23 -11.70 5.96
C PRO A 56 -6.92 -12.27 5.40
N GLU A 57 -6.98 -13.26 4.52
CA GLU A 57 -5.82 -13.88 3.86
C GLU A 57 -5.04 -12.87 3.01
N VAL A 58 -5.75 -12.17 2.11
CA VAL A 58 -5.16 -11.16 1.23
C VAL A 58 -4.57 -10.02 2.07
N GLN A 59 -5.29 -9.54 3.08
CA GLN A 59 -4.81 -8.47 3.95
C GLN A 59 -3.55 -8.88 4.73
N VAL A 60 -3.52 -10.11 5.28
CA VAL A 60 -2.35 -10.62 6.01
C VAL A 60 -1.14 -10.78 5.08
N ALA A 61 -1.33 -11.23 3.85
CA ALA A 61 -0.26 -11.35 2.86
C ALA A 61 0.31 -9.96 2.50
N LEU A 62 -0.56 -8.99 2.21
CA LEU A 62 -0.16 -7.60 1.93
C LEU A 62 0.58 -6.94 3.09
N LEU A 63 0.07 -7.09 4.33
CA LEU A 63 0.74 -6.59 5.52
C LEU A 63 2.10 -7.26 5.74
N SER A 64 2.20 -8.56 5.50
CA SER A 64 3.45 -9.30 5.67
C SER A 64 4.52 -8.81 4.71
N LYS A 65 4.18 -8.55 3.44
CA LYS A 65 5.12 -7.96 2.48
C LYS A 65 5.56 -6.56 2.90
N ARG A 66 4.63 -5.68 3.29
CA ARG A 66 4.95 -4.34 3.81
C ARG A 66 5.87 -4.36 5.03
N ILE A 67 5.61 -5.28 5.95
CA ILE A 67 6.42 -5.46 7.16
C ILE A 67 7.85 -5.88 6.76
N ALA A 68 8.01 -6.81 5.82
CA ALA A 68 9.33 -7.23 5.35
C ALA A 68 10.10 -6.06 4.71
N ASP A 69 9.47 -5.32 3.80
CA ASP A 69 10.09 -4.19 3.10
C ASP A 69 10.46 -3.06 4.09
N LEU A 70 9.56 -2.71 5.02
CA LEU A 70 9.82 -1.69 6.03
C LEU A 70 10.88 -2.11 7.05
N THR A 71 10.97 -3.41 7.35
CA THR A 71 12.02 -3.94 8.23
C THR A 71 13.40 -3.74 7.59
N GLU A 72 13.53 -3.97 6.28
CA GLU A 72 14.79 -3.73 5.57
C GLU A 72 15.15 -2.24 5.56
N HIS A 73 14.19 -1.37 5.26
CA HIS A 73 14.37 0.08 5.31
C HIS A 73 14.88 0.58 6.67
N LEU A 74 14.32 0.05 7.77
CA LEU A 74 14.71 0.44 9.13
C LEU A 74 16.08 -0.09 9.57
N LYS A 75 16.64 -1.10 8.90
CA LYS A 75 18.03 -1.54 9.15
C LYS A 75 19.02 -0.47 8.71
N GLU A 76 18.76 0.17 7.58
CA GLU A 76 19.55 1.28 7.05
C GLU A 76 19.25 2.58 7.83
N HIS A 77 17.97 2.87 8.08
CA HIS A 77 17.51 4.10 8.73
C HIS A 77 17.16 3.93 10.22
N LYS A 78 18.17 3.73 11.05
CA LYS A 78 18.01 3.43 12.48
C LYS A 78 17.31 4.52 13.31
N HIS A 79 17.36 5.78 12.85
CA HIS A 79 16.78 6.93 13.55
C HIS A 79 15.36 7.29 13.07
N ASP A 80 14.79 6.54 12.11
CA ASP A 80 13.41 6.77 11.70
C ASP A 80 12.42 6.15 12.70
N HIS A 81 12.06 6.95 13.70
CA HIS A 81 11.09 6.56 14.73
C HIS A 81 9.63 6.60 14.24
N HIS A 82 9.32 7.41 13.22
CA HIS A 82 7.96 7.54 12.68
C HIS A 82 7.58 6.29 11.89
N SER A 83 8.48 5.83 11.02
CA SER A 83 8.31 4.58 10.29
C SER A 83 8.29 3.37 11.22
N ARG A 84 9.11 3.35 12.29
CA ARG A 84 9.05 2.30 13.32
C ARG A 84 7.70 2.25 14.02
N ARG A 85 7.08 3.40 14.32
CA ARG A 85 5.73 3.44 14.87
C ARG A 85 4.73 2.83 13.89
N GLY A 86 4.80 3.19 12.61
CA GLY A 86 3.96 2.59 11.54
C GLY A 86 4.14 1.07 11.44
N LEU A 87 5.38 0.58 11.55
CA LEU A 87 5.68 -0.85 11.58
C LEU A 87 4.95 -1.56 12.72
N LEU A 88 5.01 -1.02 13.94
CA LEU A 88 4.36 -1.63 15.11
C LEU A 88 2.84 -1.69 14.97
N LEU A 89 2.22 -0.67 14.37
CA LEU A 89 0.80 -0.66 14.06
C LEU A 89 0.45 -1.78 13.06
N MET A 90 1.21 -1.91 11.97
CA MET A 90 1.00 -2.97 10.97
C MET A 90 1.17 -4.39 11.54
N VAL A 91 2.15 -4.58 12.42
CA VAL A 91 2.35 -5.86 13.13
C VAL A 91 1.15 -6.17 14.03
N GLY A 92 0.62 -5.16 14.74
CA GLY A 92 -0.57 -5.28 15.57
C GLY A 92 -1.81 -5.64 14.75
N ASP A 93 -2.02 -4.97 13.62
CA ASP A 93 -3.15 -5.22 12.72
C ASP A 93 -3.10 -6.64 12.16
N ARG A 94 -1.92 -7.10 11.70
CA ARG A 94 -1.71 -8.47 11.23
C ARG A 94 -2.02 -9.50 12.32
N ARG A 95 -1.59 -9.25 13.55
CA ARG A 95 -1.90 -10.13 14.70
C ARG A 95 -3.40 -10.22 14.96
N ARG A 96 -4.12 -9.10 14.92
CA ARG A 96 -5.59 -9.10 15.10
C ARG A 96 -6.31 -9.92 14.03
N LEU A 97 -5.89 -9.82 12.77
CA LEU A 97 -6.46 -10.60 11.67
C LEU A 97 -6.19 -12.10 11.83
N LEU A 98 -4.98 -12.47 12.24
CA LEU A 98 -4.62 -13.87 12.51
C LEU A 98 -5.39 -14.43 13.71
N ASP A 99 -5.57 -13.64 14.78
CA ASP A 99 -6.36 -14.04 15.95
C ASP A 99 -7.85 -14.19 15.58
N TYR A 100 -8.38 -13.35 14.69
CA TYR A 100 -9.72 -13.50 14.12
C TYR A 100 -9.85 -14.81 13.33
N LEU A 101 -8.95 -15.06 12.37
CA LEU A 101 -8.96 -16.30 11.58
C LEU A 101 -8.89 -17.54 12.48
N LYS A 102 -8.00 -17.53 13.48
CA LYS A 102 -7.89 -18.62 14.46
C LYS A 102 -9.20 -18.93 15.19
N ARG A 103 -10.01 -17.89 15.49
CA ARG A 103 -11.30 -18.04 16.18
C ARG A 103 -12.41 -18.53 15.25
N VAL A 104 -12.39 -18.13 13.99
CA VAL A 104 -13.43 -18.46 13.00
C VAL A 104 -13.17 -19.83 12.38
N ASP A 105 -11.96 -20.05 11.87
CA ASP A 105 -11.56 -21.27 11.17
C ASP A 105 -10.08 -21.57 11.41
N ILE A 106 -9.84 -22.59 12.23
CA ILE A 106 -8.49 -23.02 12.58
C ILE A 106 -7.72 -23.62 11.40
N ASN A 107 -8.40 -24.20 10.41
CA ASN A 107 -7.75 -24.81 9.25
C ASN A 107 -7.22 -23.73 8.30
N ARG A 108 -8.02 -22.69 8.02
CA ARG A 108 -7.57 -21.50 7.27
C ARG A 108 -6.41 -20.79 7.94
N TYR A 109 -6.45 -20.67 9.26
CA TYR A 109 -5.35 -20.11 10.04
C TYR A 109 -4.05 -20.91 9.89
N ARG A 110 -4.12 -22.24 9.99
CA ARG A 110 -2.95 -23.12 9.86
C ARG A 110 -2.35 -23.07 8.47
N SER A 111 -3.18 -23.18 7.42
CA SER A 111 -2.70 -23.12 6.04
C SER A 111 -2.07 -21.77 5.71
N LEU A 112 -2.65 -20.67 6.18
CA LEU A 112 -2.11 -19.33 5.95
C LEU A 112 -0.75 -19.12 6.63
N ILE A 113 -0.59 -19.61 7.86
CA ILE A 113 0.69 -19.52 8.59
C ILE A 113 1.78 -20.35 7.93
N GLU A 114 1.45 -21.57 7.51
CA GLU A 114 2.39 -22.45 6.82
C GLU A 114 2.85 -21.82 5.51
N ARG A 115 1.91 -21.28 4.73
CA ARG A 115 2.19 -20.62 3.45
C ARG A 115 3.06 -19.38 3.59
N LEU A 116 2.86 -18.58 4.65
CA LEU A 116 3.62 -17.35 4.90
C LEU A 116 4.87 -17.56 5.77
N GLY A 117 5.12 -18.78 6.28
CA GLY A 117 6.27 -19.09 7.14
C GLY A 117 6.30 -18.30 8.46
N LEU A 118 5.14 -17.88 8.99
CA LEU A 118 5.08 -17.06 10.21
C LEU A 118 5.28 -17.91 11.47
N ARG A 119 6.23 -17.54 12.33
CA ARG A 119 6.42 -18.19 13.65
C ARG A 119 5.54 -17.55 14.73
N ARG A 120 5.03 -18.39 15.64
CA ARG A 120 4.30 -18.00 16.86
C ARG A 120 5.23 -18.00 18.06
#